data_AF-A0A925J651-F1
#
_entry.id   AF-A0A925J651-F1
#
_cell.length_a   1.000
_cell.length_b   1.000
_cell.length_c   1.000
_cell.angle_alpha   90.00
_cell.angle_beta   90.00
_cell.angle_gamma   90.00
#
_symmetry.space_group_name_H-M   'P 1'
#
loop_
_entity.id
_entity.type
_entity.pdbx_description
1 polymer ?
#
loop_
_entity_poly.entity_id
_entity_poly.type
_entity_poly.pdbx_seq_one_letter_code
_entity_poly.pdbx_strand_id
1 'polypeptide(L)'
;APQRDRLRRAIKAGVTVVAGSDNYINLKMPSTLLAPQRDRLRRAIKAGVTVVAGSDNYINLKMPQGTAAKHNLFAYAQAGMPNAEVLQAATIRAATLIGPRTRLGVLKAGMFADVIAVQGNPLEDIMALERVTFVMKDGKVHVAAMGSRQ
;
A
#
# COMPACT_ATOMS: atom_id res chain seq x y z
N ALA A 1 25.13 15.46 -0.02
CA ALA A 1 25.43 14.34 -0.94
C ALA A 1 24.49 14.42 -2.13
N PRO A 2 24.98 14.27 -3.37
CA PRO A 2 24.26 14.59 -4.61
C PRO A 2 22.86 13.93 -4.75
N GLN A 3 22.67 12.74 -4.18
CA GLN A 3 21.38 12.04 -4.18
C GLN A 3 20.30 12.74 -3.32
N ARG A 4 20.68 13.35 -2.18
CA ARG A 4 19.73 14.09 -1.32
C ARG A 4 19.18 15.33 -2.04
N ASP A 5 20.01 16.00 -2.82
CA ASP A 5 19.63 17.20 -3.57
C ASP A 5 18.71 16.88 -4.75
N ARG A 6 18.91 15.72 -5.40
CA ARG A 6 17.98 15.18 -6.40
C ARG A 6 16.60 14.88 -5.80
N LEU A 7 16.56 14.23 -4.63
CA LEU A 7 15.31 13.88 -3.97
C LEU A 7 14.50 15.12 -3.57
N ARG A 8 15.17 16.13 -2.98
CA ARG A 8 14.54 17.40 -2.63
C ARG A 8 13.93 18.11 -3.84
N ARG A 9 14.62 18.10 -4.99
CA ARG A 9 14.08 18.66 -6.23
C ARG A 9 12.85 17.90 -6.72
N ALA A 10 12.87 16.57 -6.67
CA ALA A 10 11.72 15.73 -7.04
C ALA A 10 10.50 16.02 -6.15
N ILE A 11 10.70 16.13 -4.83
CA ILE A 11 9.65 16.51 -3.88
C ILE A 11 9.10 17.90 -4.20
N LYS A 12 9.97 18.89 -4.41
CA LYS A 12 9.56 20.27 -4.76
C LYS A 12 8.80 20.33 -6.08
N ALA A 13 9.11 19.43 -7.02
CA ALA A 13 8.42 19.32 -8.29
C ALA A 13 7.11 18.49 -8.21
N GLY A 14 6.72 18.01 -7.03
CA GLY A 14 5.50 17.21 -6.84
C GLY A 14 5.60 15.78 -7.39
N VAL A 15 6.81 15.26 -7.60
CA VAL A 15 7.01 13.90 -8.13
C VAL A 15 6.54 12.89 -7.08
N THR A 16 5.60 12.03 -7.50
CA THR A 16 5.14 10.88 -6.74
C THR A 16 5.89 9.64 -7.17
N VAL A 17 6.30 8.81 -6.22
CA VAL A 17 7.00 7.55 -6.51
C VAL A 17 6.10 6.38 -6.19
N VAL A 18 5.93 5.48 -7.16
CA VAL A 18 5.40 4.14 -6.91
C VAL A 18 6.58 3.31 -6.42
N ALA A 19 6.54 2.94 -5.15
CA ALA A 19 7.62 2.18 -4.54
C ALA A 19 7.24 0.72 -4.49
N GLY A 20 7.68 -0.07 -5.47
CA GLY A 20 7.85 -1.50 -5.25
C GLY A 20 8.83 -1.64 -4.09
N SER A 21 8.42 -2.33 -3.04
CA SER A 21 9.40 -2.83 -2.10
C SER A 21 9.51 -4.29 -2.45
N ASP A 22 10.53 -4.73 -3.17
CA ASP A 22 10.73 -6.15 -3.52
C ASP A 22 11.00 -7.03 -2.26
N ASN A 23 10.61 -6.53 -1.10
CA ASN A 23 10.24 -7.19 0.13
C ASN A 23 8.99 -8.04 -0.07
N TYR A 24 9.19 -9.13 -0.78
CA TYR A 24 8.38 -10.30 -0.55
C TYR A 24 8.75 -10.84 0.84
N ILE A 25 8.08 -10.36 1.88
CA ILE A 25 8.27 -10.77 3.29
C ILE A 25 8.25 -12.31 3.45
N ASN A 26 7.72 -13.04 2.46
CA ASN A 26 7.61 -14.49 2.44
C ASN A 26 8.31 -15.20 1.27
N LEU A 27 8.98 -14.50 0.34
CA LEU A 27 9.99 -15.19 -0.46
C LEU A 27 11.21 -15.27 0.46
N LYS A 28 11.72 -16.47 0.70
CA LYS A 28 12.92 -16.74 1.50
C LYS A 28 14.18 -16.19 0.79
N MET A 29 14.18 -14.91 0.46
CA MET A 29 15.26 -14.21 -0.23
C MET A 29 16.33 -13.86 0.81
N PRO A 30 17.62 -14.00 0.47
CA PRO A 30 18.70 -13.65 1.38
C PRO A 30 18.63 -12.16 1.74
N SER A 31 18.89 -11.86 3.02
CA SER A 31 18.83 -10.50 3.58
C SER A 31 19.73 -9.50 2.85
N THR A 32 20.80 -9.97 2.21
CA THR A 32 21.72 -9.19 1.37
C THR A 32 21.03 -8.55 0.17
N LEU A 33 19.98 -9.17 -0.38
CA LEU A 33 19.20 -8.62 -1.50
C LEU A 33 18.14 -7.61 -1.04
N LEU A 34 17.59 -7.82 0.16
CA LEU A 34 16.47 -7.03 0.68
C LEU A 34 16.92 -5.76 1.43
N ALA A 35 18.06 -5.81 2.12
CA ALA A 35 18.56 -4.69 2.93
C ALA A 35 18.74 -3.39 2.13
N PRO A 36 19.35 -3.39 0.93
CA PRO A 36 19.49 -2.17 0.13
C PRO A 36 18.16 -1.56 -0.32
N GLN A 37 17.15 -2.39 -0.58
CA GLN A 37 15.84 -1.92 -1.04
C GLN A 37 15.04 -1.28 0.10
N ARG A 38 15.01 -1.93 1.27
CA ARG A 38 14.42 -1.38 2.50
C ARG A 38 15.04 -0.05 2.88
N ASP A 39 16.35 0.06 2.72
CA ASP A 39 17.11 1.27 2.98
C ASP A 39 16.77 2.40 1.98
N ARG A 40 16.59 2.10 0.69
CA ARG A 40 16.08 3.08 -0.30
C ARG A 40 14.70 3.60 0.08
N LEU A 41 13.76 2.71 0.41
CA LEU A 41 12.41 3.10 0.81
C LEU A 41 12.42 3.94 2.09
N ARG A 42 13.18 3.53 3.12
CA ARG A 42 13.39 4.30 4.36
C ARG A 42 13.89 5.72 4.07
N ARG A 43 14.88 5.87 3.20
CA ARG A 43 15.40 7.19 2.81
C ARG A 43 14.35 8.04 2.10
N ALA A 44 13.56 7.45 1.22
CA ALA A 44 12.48 8.15 0.51
C ALA A 44 11.41 8.65 1.48
N ILE A 45 10.96 7.78 2.40
CA ILE A 45 10.01 8.11 3.48
C ILE A 45 10.57 9.25 4.34
N LYS A 46 11.79 9.10 4.85
CA LYS A 46 12.43 10.10 5.72
C LYS A 46 12.62 11.46 5.03
N ALA A 47 12.75 11.46 3.70
CA ALA A 47 12.88 12.68 2.93
C ALA A 47 11.54 13.36 2.60
N GLY A 48 10.40 12.71 2.85
CA GLY A 48 9.07 13.26 2.55
C GLY A 48 8.63 13.05 1.10
N VAL A 49 9.16 12.03 0.40
CA VAL A 49 8.66 11.65 -0.92
C VAL A 49 7.26 11.09 -0.79
N THR A 50 6.33 11.54 -1.64
CA THR A 50 5.01 10.92 -1.75
C THR A 50 5.14 9.51 -2.30
N VAL A 51 4.74 8.52 -1.49
CA VAL A 51 4.73 7.11 -1.87
C VAL A 51 3.31 6.66 -2.20
N VAL A 52 3.17 5.96 -3.33
CA VAL A 52 1.96 5.24 -3.75
C VAL A 52 2.25 3.74 -3.78
N ALA A 53 1.24 2.95 -3.39
CA ALA A 53 1.36 1.50 -3.37
C ALA A 53 1.44 0.91 -4.78
N GLY A 54 2.38 -0.02 -4.98
CA GLY A 54 2.53 -0.78 -6.22
C GLY A 54 3.38 -2.02 -5.96
N SER A 55 2.99 -3.16 -6.52
CA SER A 55 3.57 -4.46 -6.20
C SER A 55 4.42 -5.08 -7.30
N ASP A 56 4.39 -4.51 -8.51
CA ASP A 56 5.10 -5.03 -9.68
C ASP A 56 4.77 -6.51 -9.99
N ASN A 57 3.51 -6.91 -9.72
CA ASN A 57 3.01 -8.28 -9.85
C ASN A 57 2.80 -8.74 -11.32
N TYR A 58 3.70 -8.39 -12.24
CA TYR A 58 3.71 -8.93 -13.60
C TYR A 58 4.54 -10.23 -13.72
N ILE A 59 5.26 -10.61 -12.66
CA ILE A 59 6.06 -11.84 -12.56
C ILE A 59 5.26 -12.92 -11.83
N ASN A 60 5.34 -14.18 -12.28
CA ASN A 60 4.70 -15.30 -11.58
C ASN A 60 5.51 -15.71 -10.34
N LEU A 61 5.08 -15.23 -9.18
CA LEU A 61 5.71 -15.49 -7.88
C LEU A 61 5.26 -16.81 -7.23
N LYS A 62 4.45 -17.63 -7.93
CA LYS A 62 3.77 -18.81 -7.36
C LYS A 62 2.99 -18.49 -6.06
N MET A 63 2.45 -17.28 -5.99
CA MET A 63 1.69 -16.74 -4.86
C MET A 63 0.49 -15.95 -5.41
N PRO A 64 -0.68 -15.98 -4.75
CA PRO A 64 -1.80 -15.14 -5.15
C PRO A 64 -1.43 -13.65 -5.20
N GLN A 65 -1.82 -12.96 -6.26
CA GLN A 65 -1.45 -11.55 -6.49
C GLN A 65 -1.92 -10.64 -5.35
N GLY A 66 -3.11 -10.90 -4.79
CA GLY A 66 -3.63 -10.16 -3.63
C GLY A 66 -2.74 -10.29 -2.39
N THR A 67 -2.16 -11.47 -2.16
CA THR A 67 -1.21 -11.69 -1.06
C THR A 67 0.09 -10.91 -1.29
N ALA A 68 0.63 -10.98 -2.52
CA ALA A 68 1.82 -10.21 -2.89
C ALA A 68 1.61 -8.69 -2.76
N ALA A 69 0.42 -8.20 -3.11
CA ALA A 69 0.06 -6.79 -2.95
C ALA A 69 0.02 -6.36 -1.47
N LYS A 70 -0.58 -7.16 -0.59
CA LYS A 70 -0.61 -6.90 0.86
C LYS A 70 0.79 -6.85 1.47
N HIS A 71 1.67 -7.77 1.10
CA HIS A 71 3.05 -7.80 1.60
C HIS A 71 3.82 -6.49 1.35
N ASN A 72 3.57 -5.81 0.23
CA ASN A 72 4.18 -4.50 -0.04
C ASN A 72 3.75 -3.45 1.00
N LEU A 73 2.48 -3.45 1.40
CA LEU A 73 1.97 -2.53 2.42
C LEU A 73 2.65 -2.78 3.78
N PHE A 74 2.83 -4.04 4.15
CA PHE A 74 3.53 -4.41 5.39
C PHE A 74 5.00 -4.00 5.35
N ALA A 75 5.63 -4.13 4.19
CA ALA A 75 7.00 -3.72 3.99
C ALA A 75 7.17 -2.19 4.11
N TYR A 76 6.18 -1.39 3.71
CA TYR A 76 6.18 0.05 3.93
C TYR A 76 6.15 0.39 5.43
N ALA A 77 5.28 -0.27 6.19
CA ALA A 77 5.23 -0.11 7.65
C ALA A 77 6.56 -0.54 8.31
N GLN A 78 7.14 -1.68 7.90
CA GLN A 78 8.46 -2.14 8.36
C GLN A 78 9.63 -1.22 7.95
N ALA A 79 9.43 -0.39 6.93
CA ALA A 79 10.35 0.66 6.52
C ALA A 79 10.13 1.97 7.31
N GLY A 80 9.20 2.00 8.26
CA GLY A 80 8.94 3.15 9.15
C GLY A 80 7.91 4.13 8.60
N MET A 81 7.14 3.77 7.58
CA MET A 81 5.98 4.57 7.18
C MET A 81 4.86 4.38 8.22
N PRO A 82 4.24 5.46 8.74
CA PRO A 82 3.10 5.33 9.64
C PRO A 82 1.96 4.55 8.98
N ASN A 83 1.26 3.69 9.73
CA ASN A 83 0.18 2.85 9.18
C ASN A 83 -0.90 3.68 8.47
N ALA A 84 -1.26 4.85 9.01
CA ALA A 84 -2.20 5.77 8.35
C ALA A 84 -1.71 6.19 6.95
N GLU A 85 -0.42 6.45 6.77
CA GLU A 85 0.16 6.79 5.47
C GLU A 85 0.24 5.59 4.54
N VAL A 86 0.45 4.38 5.05
CA VAL A 86 0.39 3.13 4.26
C VAL A 86 -1.02 2.95 3.68
N LEU A 87 -2.06 3.17 4.49
CA LEU A 87 -3.46 3.11 4.04
C LEU A 87 -3.73 4.19 2.99
N GLN A 88 -3.25 5.41 3.18
CA GLN A 88 -3.36 6.49 2.19
C GLN A 88 -2.62 6.16 0.88
N ALA A 89 -1.44 5.54 0.95
CA ALA A 89 -0.66 5.11 -0.21
C ALA A 89 -1.44 4.11 -1.08
N ALA A 90 -2.23 3.22 -0.46
CA ALA A 90 -3.08 2.24 -1.13
C ALA A 90 -4.46 2.78 -1.56
N THR A 91 -4.85 3.99 -1.10
CA THR A 91 -6.19 4.55 -1.33
C THR A 91 -6.10 5.92 -2.01
N ILE A 92 -6.17 7.01 -1.25
CA ILE A 92 -6.30 8.36 -1.80
C ILE A 92 -5.10 8.80 -2.63
N ARG A 93 -3.86 8.41 -2.25
CA ARG A 93 -2.66 8.75 -3.04
C ARG A 93 -2.65 8.00 -4.37
N ALA A 94 -3.05 6.73 -4.37
CA ALA A 94 -3.19 5.94 -5.59
C ALA A 94 -4.30 6.51 -6.50
N ALA A 95 -5.47 6.85 -5.95
CA ALA A 95 -6.55 7.47 -6.71
C ALA A 95 -6.12 8.80 -7.34
N THR A 96 -5.40 9.63 -6.57
CA THR A 96 -4.85 10.91 -7.06
C THR A 96 -3.86 10.70 -8.20
N LEU A 97 -2.98 9.69 -8.09
CA LEU A 97 -1.99 9.36 -9.11
C LEU A 97 -2.64 8.88 -10.42
N ILE A 98 -3.66 8.03 -10.34
CA ILE A 98 -4.41 7.55 -11.52
C ILE A 98 -5.12 8.73 -12.22
N GLY A 99 -5.62 9.69 -11.44
CA GLY A 99 -6.05 10.97 -11.95
C GLY A 99 -7.08 11.66 -11.06
N PRO A 100 -7.14 13.00 -11.09
CA PRO A 100 -7.98 13.80 -10.19
C PRO A 100 -9.49 13.66 -10.44
N ARG A 101 -9.89 13.04 -11.56
CA ARG A 101 -11.30 12.79 -11.90
C ARG A 101 -11.80 11.43 -11.42
N THR A 102 -10.98 10.66 -10.70
CA THR A 102 -11.40 9.38 -10.15
C THR A 102 -12.41 9.59 -9.02
N ARG A 103 -13.40 8.71 -8.92
CA ARG A 103 -14.38 8.66 -7.82
C ARG A 103 -13.98 7.61 -6.77
N LEU A 104 -12.67 7.45 -6.54
CA LEU A 104 -12.06 6.35 -5.78
C LEU A 104 -11.22 6.87 -4.60
N GLY A 105 -10.84 5.97 -3.70
CA GLY A 105 -9.80 6.21 -2.70
C GLY A 105 -10.24 6.95 -1.44
N VAL A 106 -11.51 7.37 -1.33
CA VAL A 106 -12.06 7.99 -0.11
C VAL A 106 -13.52 7.61 0.10
N LEU A 107 -13.90 7.43 1.37
CA LEU A 107 -15.28 7.21 1.78
C LEU A 107 -15.99 8.57 1.93
N LYS A 108 -16.68 8.98 0.86
CA LYS A 108 -17.45 10.24 0.82
C LYS A 108 -18.66 10.08 -0.11
N ALA A 109 -19.76 10.77 0.21
CA ALA A 109 -20.91 10.83 -0.69
C ALA A 109 -20.50 11.28 -2.10
N GLY A 110 -21.06 10.61 -3.11
CA GLY A 110 -20.71 10.83 -4.52
C GLY A 110 -19.50 10.04 -5.03
N MET A 111 -18.76 9.33 -4.17
CA MET A 111 -17.70 8.39 -4.60
C MET A 111 -18.28 7.00 -4.92
N PHE A 112 -17.49 6.15 -5.58
CA PHE A 112 -17.85 4.73 -5.72
C PHE A 112 -17.90 4.05 -4.36
N ALA A 113 -18.87 3.15 -4.20
CA ALA A 113 -19.02 2.33 -3.00
C ALA A 113 -18.06 1.13 -3.04
N ASP A 114 -16.77 1.45 -2.96
CA ASP A 114 -15.65 0.50 -2.91
C ASP A 114 -15.09 0.46 -1.49
N VAL A 115 -15.42 -0.59 -0.73
CA VAL A 115 -15.15 -0.66 0.71
C VAL A 115 -14.66 -2.04 1.08
N ILE A 116 -13.67 -2.09 1.97
CA ILE A 116 -13.32 -3.32 2.69
C ILE A 116 -13.55 -3.13 4.18
N ALA A 117 -13.83 -4.22 4.89
CA ALA A 117 -13.72 -4.26 6.34
C ALA A 117 -12.72 -5.33 6.75
N VAL A 118 -12.00 -5.07 7.85
CA VAL A 118 -10.97 -5.94 8.40
C VAL A 118 -11.25 -6.20 9.87
N GLN A 119 -10.81 -7.36 10.36
CA GLN A 119 -10.83 -7.66 11.79
C GLN A 119 -9.59 -7.08 12.49
N GLY A 120 -9.81 -6.16 13.44
CA GLY A 120 -8.77 -5.43 14.17
C GLY A 120 -8.56 -4.00 13.66
N ASN A 121 -7.64 -3.26 14.27
CA ASN A 121 -7.35 -1.87 13.92
C ASN A 121 -6.09 -1.76 13.04
N PRO A 122 -6.21 -1.45 11.74
CA PRO A 122 -5.05 -1.33 10.86
C PRO A 122 -4.15 -0.12 11.16
N LEU A 123 -4.60 0.84 11.98
CA LEU A 123 -3.77 1.94 12.44
C LEU A 123 -2.79 1.50 13.53
N GLU A 124 -3.15 0.51 14.33
CA GLU A 124 -2.31 -0.07 15.38
C GLU A 124 -1.48 -1.26 14.84
N ASP A 125 -2.12 -2.15 14.09
CA ASP A 125 -1.49 -3.33 13.49
C ASP A 125 -1.80 -3.41 11.99
N ILE A 126 -0.83 -3.08 11.15
CA ILE A 126 -1.01 -3.14 9.69
C ILE A 126 -1.35 -4.55 9.18
N MET A 127 -1.00 -5.61 9.94
CA MET A 127 -1.33 -6.99 9.59
C MET A 127 -2.84 -7.28 9.67
N ALA A 128 -3.65 -6.36 10.21
CA ALA A 128 -5.11 -6.44 10.11
C ALA A 128 -5.61 -6.56 8.66
N LEU A 129 -4.85 -6.06 7.68
CA LEU A 129 -5.18 -6.22 6.26
C LEU A 129 -5.11 -7.68 5.76
N GLU A 130 -4.54 -8.61 6.54
CA GLU A 130 -4.67 -10.06 6.25
C GLU A 130 -6.08 -10.59 6.54
N ARG A 131 -6.82 -9.94 7.45
CA ARG A 131 -8.08 -10.41 8.01
C ARG A 131 -9.27 -9.65 7.42
N VAL A 132 -9.33 -9.55 6.09
CA VAL A 132 -10.46 -8.92 5.38
C VAL A 132 -11.70 -9.80 5.53
N THR A 133 -12.77 -9.25 6.10
CA THR A 133 -14.04 -9.94 6.35
C THR A 133 -15.17 -9.46 5.44
N PHE A 134 -14.97 -8.32 4.77
CA PHE A 134 -15.96 -7.72 3.88
C PHE A 134 -15.28 -7.07 2.69
N VAL A 135 -15.86 -7.25 1.51
CA VAL A 135 -15.45 -6.57 0.27
C VAL A 135 -16.70 -6.17 -0.50
N MET A 136 -16.83 -4.87 -0.76
CA MET A 136 -17.81 -4.27 -1.66
C MET A 136 -17.09 -3.58 -2.81
N LYS A 137 -17.60 -3.77 -4.02
CA LYS A 137 -17.13 -3.12 -5.24
C LYS A 137 -18.34 -2.55 -5.97
N ASP A 138 -18.32 -1.25 -6.25
CA ASP A 138 -19.39 -0.53 -6.94
C ASP A 138 -20.78 -0.79 -6.32
N GLY A 139 -20.85 -0.82 -4.99
CA GLY A 139 -22.09 -1.09 -4.25
C GLY A 139 -22.49 -2.56 -4.15
N LYS A 140 -21.81 -3.46 -4.88
CA LYS A 140 -22.05 -4.90 -4.83
C LYS A 140 -21.14 -5.59 -3.84
N VAL A 141 -21.73 -6.39 -2.95
CA VAL A 141 -20.97 -7.20 -1.97
C VAL A 141 -20.43 -8.46 -2.65
N HIS A 142 -19.13 -8.70 -2.51
CA HIS A 142 -18.42 -9.86 -3.05
C HIS A 142 -17.89 -10.80 -1.96
N VAL A 143 -17.53 -10.24 -0.80
CA VAL A 143 -17.16 -11.01 0.39
C VAL A 143 -18.00 -10.48 1.54
N ALA A 144 -18.66 -11.37 2.25
CA ALA A 144 -19.29 -11.09 3.53
C ALA A 144 -19.03 -12.29 4.42
N ALA A 145 -18.31 -12.07 5.52
CA ALA A 145 -18.29 -13.05 6.60
C ALA A 145 -19.74 -13.23 7.06
N MET A 146 -20.31 -14.41 6.80
CA MET A 146 -21.58 -14.78 7.40
C MET A 146 -21.32 -14.91 8.88
N GLY A 147 -21.63 -13.86 9.65
CA GLY A 147 -21.88 -14.04 11.07
C GLY A 147 -22.89 -15.17 11.19
N SER A 148 -22.57 -16.16 12.02
CA SER A 148 -23.50 -17.21 12.42
C SER A 148 -24.89 -16.60 12.58
N ARG A 149 -25.83 -16.97 11.70
CA ARG A 149 -27.25 -16.72 11.95
C ARG A 149 -27.52 -17.40 13.30
N GLN A 150 -27.81 -16.61 14.33
CA GLN A 150 -28.64 -17.09 15.43
C GLN A 150 -30.06 -17.26 14.91
#